data_AF-A0A420BKM3-F1
#
_entry.id   AF-A0A420BKM3-F1
#
_cell.length_a   1.000
_cell.length_b   1.000
_cell.length_c   1.000
_cell.angle_alpha   90.00
_cell.angle_beta   90.00
_cell.angle_gamma   90.00
#
_symmetry.space_group_name_H-M   'P 1'
#
loop_
_entity.id
_entity.type
_entity.pdbx_description
1 polymer ?
#
loop_
_entity_poly.entity_id
_entity_poly.type
_entity_poly.pdbx_seq_one_letter_code
_entity_poly.pdbx_strand_id
1 'polypeptide(L)'
;MRKRHIYSLGLVLVLLTLFTACKNEESFDNKVFISTGKLERIINKPSVGQAQFDIKVGMANLESTAVRVDLAVDPPKLDAYTKIYNEKAEILPANFYRLSSNNVEISQGAVESSPVTIAFDKINTLDRDKVYVLPVSIIPGNVAVLESQKTVYYVIKGGALIDVVADIENNNLHIDQWKTPAAVNNLSKFTLEALVRVRNYDRMISTVMGIEGRFLIRLGDANFPPNQIQVATSAGNIPGADAATKGLPTNQWVHIAVTFNGVDRKIRVYVDGKLQSEANTNLSTVNFGVNGQDGFYIGRSYADDRFLAGDISECRIWNIERTMDEIASTPYEVDPAAQGLVAYWKCNEGSGSVIKDHTVNGNDLTAKTALKWTAVSLPAK
;
A
#
# COMPACT_ATOMS: atom_id res chain seq x y z
N MET A 1 -10.43 -79.02 -70.76
CA MET A 1 -9.08 -78.44 -70.54
C MET A 1 -8.71 -78.68 -69.08
N ARG A 2 -7.81 -79.64 -68.77
CA ARG A 2 -6.43 -79.42 -68.25
C ARG A 2 -6.35 -78.32 -67.17
N LYS A 3 -5.83 -78.47 -65.94
CA LYS A 3 -4.90 -79.43 -65.30
C LYS A 3 -4.84 -79.13 -63.76
N ARG A 4 -4.59 -80.20 -62.96
CA ARG A 4 -3.76 -80.33 -61.71
C ARG A 4 -4.13 -79.53 -60.44
N HIS A 5 -4.42 -80.12 -59.27
CA HIS A 5 -3.68 -81.02 -58.33
C HIS A 5 -2.54 -80.36 -57.51
N ILE A 6 -2.66 -80.37 -56.16
CA ILE A 6 -1.69 -80.86 -55.11
C ILE A 6 -1.73 -80.04 -53.79
N TYR A 7 -2.00 -80.78 -52.68
CA TYR A 7 -1.59 -80.78 -51.25
C TYR A 7 -1.08 -79.47 -50.58
N SER A 8 -1.28 -79.17 -49.28
CA SER A 8 -0.92 -79.98 -48.10
C SER A 8 -1.35 -79.36 -46.74
N LEU A 9 -1.77 -80.24 -45.82
CA LEU A 9 -1.58 -80.32 -44.36
C LEU A 9 -0.99 -79.11 -43.58
N GLY A 10 -1.64 -78.73 -42.47
CA GLY A 10 -1.07 -77.86 -41.43
C GLY A 10 -1.97 -77.72 -40.19
N LEU A 11 -1.75 -78.58 -39.20
CA LEU A 11 -2.33 -78.57 -37.85
C LEU A 11 -1.84 -77.34 -37.07
N VAL A 12 -2.72 -76.53 -36.49
CA VAL A 12 -2.33 -75.52 -35.47
C VAL A 12 -3.27 -75.58 -34.27
N LEU A 13 -2.66 -75.94 -33.14
CA LEU A 13 -3.19 -76.03 -31.79
C LEU A 13 -3.37 -74.61 -31.22
N VAL A 14 -4.58 -74.22 -30.81
CA VAL A 14 -4.82 -72.94 -30.12
C VAL A 14 -4.73 -73.20 -28.61
N LEU A 15 -3.63 -72.73 -28.02
CA LEU A 15 -3.38 -72.72 -26.58
C LEU A 15 -4.15 -71.53 -25.95
N LEU A 16 -5.09 -71.80 -25.03
CA LEU A 16 -5.70 -70.78 -24.18
C LEU A 16 -4.67 -70.33 -23.12
N THR A 17 -4.24 -69.07 -23.19
CA THR A 17 -3.49 -68.42 -22.11
C THR A 17 -4.46 -67.65 -21.20
N LEU A 18 -4.57 -68.11 -19.95
CA LEU A 18 -5.21 -67.37 -18.87
C LEU A 18 -4.32 -66.19 -18.49
N PHE A 19 -4.78 -64.96 -18.76
CA PHE A 19 -4.19 -63.76 -18.17
C PHE A 19 -4.64 -63.67 -16.70
N THR A 20 -3.76 -64.07 -15.79
CA THR A 20 -3.82 -63.63 -14.40
C THR A 20 -3.46 -62.14 -14.36
N ALA A 21 -4.48 -61.28 -14.31
CA ALA A 21 -4.31 -59.88 -13.96
C ALA A 21 -3.89 -59.79 -12.49
N CYS A 22 -2.62 -59.53 -12.23
CA CYS A 22 -2.17 -59.03 -10.94
C CYS A 22 -2.84 -57.67 -10.70
N LYS A 23 -3.84 -57.64 -9.82
CA LYS A 23 -4.24 -56.40 -9.14
C LYS A 23 -3.09 -55.98 -8.23
N ASN A 24 -2.23 -55.10 -8.72
CA ASN A 24 -1.48 -54.23 -7.82
C ASN A 24 -2.48 -53.20 -7.30
N GLU A 25 -3.13 -53.51 -6.18
CA GLU A 25 -3.73 -52.48 -5.33
C GLU A 25 -2.59 -51.66 -4.74
N GLU A 26 -2.18 -50.60 -5.44
CA GLU A 26 -1.57 -49.47 -4.77
C GLU A 26 -2.64 -48.86 -3.86
N SER A 27 -2.65 -49.30 -2.60
CA SER A 27 -3.37 -48.60 -1.54
C SER A 27 -2.72 -47.23 -1.40
N PHE A 28 -3.27 -46.23 -2.08
CA PHE A 28 -3.00 -44.84 -1.71
C PHE A 28 -3.57 -44.66 -0.31
N ASP A 29 -2.71 -44.67 0.71
CA ASP A 29 -3.11 -44.37 2.08
C ASP A 29 -3.95 -43.10 2.09
N ASN A 30 -5.17 -43.18 2.62
CA ASN A 30 -6.11 -42.08 2.67
C ASN A 30 -5.63 -41.04 3.69
N LYS A 31 -4.76 -40.13 3.24
CA LYS A 31 -4.13 -39.11 4.09
C LYS A 31 -4.99 -37.87 4.16
N VAL A 32 -5.05 -37.30 5.35
CA VAL A 32 -5.69 -36.01 5.60
C VAL A 32 -4.74 -34.86 5.22
N PHE A 33 -5.29 -33.78 4.68
CA PHE A 33 -4.54 -32.60 4.25
C PHE A 33 -5.37 -31.32 4.42
N ILE A 34 -4.71 -30.17 4.51
CA ILE A 34 -5.37 -28.87 4.41
C ILE A 34 -5.74 -28.65 2.94
N SER A 35 -7.04 -28.58 2.65
CA SER A 35 -7.56 -28.39 1.30
C SER A 35 -7.63 -26.91 0.90
N THR A 36 -7.61 -26.01 1.88
CA THR A 36 -7.40 -24.57 1.67
C THR A 36 -5.95 -24.29 1.27
N GLY A 37 -5.68 -23.16 0.62
CA GLY A 37 -4.35 -22.83 0.10
C GLY A 37 -3.22 -22.96 1.13
N LYS A 38 -1.97 -23.11 0.66
CA LYS A 38 -0.80 -23.27 1.55
C LYS A 38 -0.28 -21.95 2.14
N LEU A 39 -0.65 -20.83 1.56
CA LEU A 39 -0.09 -19.53 1.88
C LEU A 39 -1.14 -18.44 1.66
N GLU A 40 -1.40 -17.67 2.70
CA GLU A 40 -2.26 -16.49 2.68
C GLU A 40 -1.45 -15.25 3.05
N ARG A 41 -1.74 -14.12 2.41
CA ARG A 41 -1.01 -12.86 2.62
C ARG A 41 -1.95 -11.75 3.08
N ILE A 42 -1.54 -11.05 4.13
CA ILE A 42 -2.24 -9.91 4.72
C ILE A 42 -1.32 -8.70 4.66
N ILE A 43 -1.85 -7.59 4.16
CA ILE A 43 -1.11 -6.33 4.08
C ILE A 43 -1.34 -5.53 5.37
N ASN A 44 -0.26 -5.27 6.12
CA ASN A 44 -0.27 -4.38 7.27
C ASN A 44 -0.21 -2.91 6.80
N LYS A 45 -1.37 -2.24 6.86
CA LYS A 45 -1.54 -0.80 6.60
C LYS A 45 -2.54 -0.21 7.62
N PRO A 46 -2.53 1.12 7.88
CA PRO A 46 -3.37 1.75 8.91
C PRO A 46 -4.87 1.42 8.80
N SER A 47 -5.37 1.30 7.57
CA SER A 47 -6.77 0.98 7.26
C SER A 47 -7.16 -0.50 7.44
N VAL A 48 -6.21 -1.39 7.74
CA VAL A 48 -6.47 -2.85 7.90
C VAL A 48 -6.30 -3.24 9.36
N GLY A 49 -7.40 -3.19 10.11
CA GLY A 49 -7.43 -3.65 11.51
C GLY A 49 -7.72 -5.15 11.65
N GLN A 50 -8.45 -5.75 10.72
CA GLN A 50 -8.96 -7.12 10.81
C GLN A 50 -8.88 -7.86 9.47
N ALA A 51 -8.77 -9.19 9.53
CA ALA A 51 -8.86 -10.10 8.39
C ALA A 51 -9.39 -11.47 8.86
N GLN A 52 -9.95 -12.27 7.97
CA GLN A 52 -10.37 -13.64 8.29
C GLN A 52 -10.21 -14.57 7.08
N PHE A 53 -9.93 -15.83 7.36
CA PHE A 53 -9.78 -16.88 6.36
C PHE A 53 -10.42 -18.17 6.88
N ASP A 54 -10.87 -19.01 5.97
CA ASP A 54 -11.32 -20.36 6.32
C ASP A 54 -10.20 -21.36 6.10
N ILE A 55 -10.14 -22.35 6.99
CA ILE A 55 -9.31 -23.54 6.89
C ILE A 55 -10.25 -24.73 6.74
N LYS A 56 -10.00 -25.53 5.71
CA LYS A 56 -10.69 -26.80 5.53
C LYS A 56 -9.69 -27.93 5.47
N VAL A 57 -10.13 -29.08 5.96
CA VAL A 57 -9.36 -30.30 5.99
C VAL A 57 -10.08 -31.32 5.11
N GLY A 58 -9.34 -31.91 4.18
CA GLY A 58 -9.84 -32.90 3.24
C GLY A 58 -9.05 -34.20 3.27
N MET A 59 -9.59 -35.21 2.59
CA MET A 59 -8.97 -36.50 2.35
C MET A 59 -9.35 -37.02 0.96
N ALA A 60 -8.58 -37.96 0.41
CA ALA A 60 -8.75 -38.39 -0.98
C ALA A 60 -9.95 -39.32 -1.20
N ASN A 61 -10.24 -40.18 -0.21
CA ASN A 61 -11.28 -41.20 -0.28
C ASN A 61 -12.29 -41.06 0.87
N LEU A 62 -13.49 -41.57 0.64
CA LEU A 62 -14.54 -41.65 1.67
C LEU A 62 -14.15 -42.61 2.79
N GLU A 63 -14.48 -42.26 4.03
CA GLU A 63 -14.33 -43.13 5.19
C GLU A 63 -15.69 -43.56 5.75
N SER A 64 -15.72 -44.78 6.28
CA SER A 64 -16.92 -45.37 6.89
C SER A 64 -17.23 -44.81 8.29
N THR A 65 -16.29 -44.05 8.87
CA THR A 65 -16.44 -43.35 10.14
C THR A 65 -15.96 -41.90 10.00
N ALA A 66 -16.40 -41.02 10.90
CA ALA A 66 -15.94 -39.64 10.91
C ALA A 66 -14.45 -39.57 11.27
N VAL A 67 -13.70 -38.75 10.53
CA VAL A 67 -12.27 -38.53 10.76
C VAL A 67 -12.08 -37.22 11.50
N ARG A 68 -11.35 -37.26 12.62
CA ARG A 68 -11.09 -36.08 13.46
C ARG A 68 -9.61 -35.78 13.54
N VAL A 69 -9.27 -34.51 13.38
CA VAL A 69 -7.92 -33.98 13.56
C VAL A 69 -8.00 -32.66 14.31
N ASP A 70 -6.88 -32.23 14.87
CA ASP A 70 -6.76 -30.91 15.48
C ASP A 70 -5.96 -29.98 14.56
N LEU A 71 -6.30 -28.69 14.59
CA LEU A 71 -5.50 -27.61 14.06
C LEU A 71 -4.84 -26.89 15.24
N ALA A 72 -3.54 -26.65 15.12
CA ALA A 72 -2.81 -25.83 16.07
C ALA A 72 -1.76 -24.99 15.38
N VAL A 73 -1.37 -23.91 16.06
CA VAL A 73 -0.22 -23.11 15.67
C VAL A 73 1.04 -23.95 15.85
N ASP A 74 1.92 -23.94 14.85
CA ASP A 74 3.09 -24.81 14.77
C ASP A 74 4.37 -23.98 14.61
N PRO A 75 4.85 -23.30 15.67
CA PRO A 75 6.01 -22.39 15.59
C PRO A 75 7.27 -22.99 14.92
N PRO A 76 7.61 -24.28 15.12
CA PRO A 76 8.72 -24.92 14.40
C PRO A 76 8.66 -24.83 12.87
N LYS A 77 7.46 -24.65 12.27
CA LYS A 77 7.31 -24.49 10.82
C LYS A 77 7.76 -23.13 10.28
N LEU A 78 8.04 -22.15 11.15
CA LEU A 78 8.61 -20.88 10.73
C LEU A 78 9.94 -21.06 9.99
N ASP A 79 10.82 -21.95 10.48
CA ASP A 79 12.12 -22.20 9.85
C ASP A 79 11.98 -22.76 8.43
N ALA A 80 10.94 -23.58 8.19
CA ALA A 80 10.64 -24.06 6.86
C ALA A 80 10.21 -22.91 5.93
N TYR A 81 9.38 -21.97 6.43
CA TYR A 81 8.99 -20.77 5.67
C TYR A 81 10.21 -19.90 5.34
N THR A 82 11.01 -19.52 6.35
CA THR A 82 12.14 -18.60 6.17
C THR A 82 13.18 -19.18 5.22
N LYS A 83 13.41 -20.50 5.26
CA LYS A 83 14.30 -21.20 4.33
C LYS A 83 13.78 -21.23 2.88
N ILE A 84 12.47 -21.43 2.69
CA ILE A 84 11.86 -21.46 1.35
C ILE A 84 11.84 -20.07 0.71
N TYR A 85 11.48 -19.04 1.48
CA TYR A 85 11.24 -17.69 0.95
C TYR A 85 12.43 -16.73 1.12
N ASN A 86 13.50 -17.15 1.80
CA ASN A 86 14.68 -16.33 2.08
C ASN A 86 14.31 -14.97 2.71
N GLU A 87 13.38 -15.00 3.66
CA GLU A 87 12.79 -13.81 4.30
C GLU A 87 12.95 -13.92 5.82
N LYS A 88 13.43 -12.85 6.46
CA LYS A 88 13.48 -12.76 7.92
C LYS A 88 12.07 -12.51 8.44
N ALA A 89 11.54 -13.45 9.23
CA ALA A 89 10.19 -13.36 9.79
C ALA A 89 10.16 -13.76 11.26
N GLU A 90 9.16 -13.26 11.98
CA GLU A 90 8.87 -13.58 13.38
C GLU A 90 7.51 -14.29 13.49
N ILE A 91 7.29 -15.09 14.54
CA ILE A 91 5.97 -15.66 14.80
C ILE A 91 4.99 -14.52 15.14
N LEU A 92 3.79 -14.57 14.55
CA LEU A 92 2.71 -13.66 14.93
C LEU A 92 2.30 -13.88 16.41
N PRO A 93 2.28 -12.85 17.26
CA PRO A 93 1.91 -13.02 18.67
C PRO A 93 0.45 -13.47 18.86
N ALA A 94 0.21 -14.28 19.90
CA ALA A 94 -1.07 -14.96 20.15
C ALA A 94 -2.28 -14.02 20.31
N ASN A 95 -2.07 -12.78 20.72
CA ASN A 95 -3.14 -11.79 20.91
C ASN A 95 -3.67 -11.17 19.60
N PHE A 96 -3.12 -11.54 18.44
CA PHE A 96 -3.51 -11.03 17.11
C PHE A 96 -4.35 -12.00 16.29
N TYR A 97 -4.60 -13.22 16.77
CA TYR A 97 -5.40 -14.19 16.03
C TYR A 97 -6.27 -15.06 16.95
N ARG A 98 -7.30 -15.67 16.36
CA ARG A 98 -8.16 -16.66 17.01
C ARG A 98 -8.66 -17.69 16.00
N LEU A 99 -8.64 -18.96 16.37
CA LEU A 99 -9.33 -20.03 15.64
C LEU A 99 -10.75 -20.17 16.20
N SER A 100 -11.74 -20.38 15.32
CA SER A 100 -13.13 -20.61 15.74
C SER A 100 -13.30 -21.97 16.43
N SER A 101 -12.44 -22.93 16.09
CA SER A 101 -12.35 -24.26 16.71
C SER A 101 -10.94 -24.80 16.47
N ASN A 102 -10.41 -25.57 17.42
CA ASN A 102 -9.18 -26.34 17.17
C ASN A 102 -9.51 -27.74 16.63
N ASN A 103 -10.71 -28.25 16.88
CA ASN A 103 -11.11 -29.58 16.42
C ASN A 103 -11.76 -29.48 15.05
N VAL A 104 -11.35 -30.34 14.12
CA VAL A 104 -11.89 -30.45 12.78
C VAL A 104 -12.41 -31.86 12.55
N GLU A 105 -13.62 -31.96 12.03
CA GLU A 105 -14.25 -33.23 11.66
C GLU A 105 -14.56 -33.26 10.17
N ILE A 106 -14.11 -34.32 9.50
CA ILE A 106 -14.67 -34.76 8.23
C ILE A 106 -15.75 -35.79 8.56
N SER A 107 -17.01 -35.43 8.32
CA SER A 107 -18.15 -36.30 8.64
C SER A 107 -18.08 -37.62 7.86
N GLN A 108 -18.67 -38.67 8.41
CA GLN A 108 -18.80 -39.96 7.73
C GLN A 108 -19.41 -39.78 6.33
N GLY A 109 -18.78 -40.36 5.32
CA GLY A 109 -19.23 -40.23 3.93
C GLY A 109 -18.98 -38.86 3.29
N ALA A 110 -18.22 -37.97 3.92
CA ALA A 110 -17.69 -36.76 3.30
C ALA A 110 -16.19 -36.92 2.97
N VAL A 111 -15.64 -36.05 2.12
CA VAL A 111 -14.20 -35.96 1.84
C VAL A 111 -13.58 -34.63 2.29
N GLU A 112 -14.38 -33.72 2.83
CA GLU A 112 -13.96 -32.40 3.29
C GLU A 112 -14.75 -32.00 4.54
N SER A 113 -14.10 -31.26 5.44
CA SER A 113 -14.70 -30.73 6.66
C SER A 113 -15.56 -29.50 6.42
N SER A 114 -16.38 -29.15 7.42
CA SER A 114 -16.85 -27.76 7.55
C SER A 114 -15.66 -26.80 7.77
N PRO A 115 -15.75 -25.53 7.37
CA PRO A 115 -14.68 -24.57 7.55
C PRO A 115 -14.45 -24.23 9.02
N VAL A 116 -13.17 -24.16 9.42
CA VAL A 116 -12.72 -23.49 10.64
C VAL A 116 -12.19 -22.12 10.27
N THR A 117 -12.76 -21.07 10.84
CA THR A 117 -12.32 -19.70 10.56
C THR A 117 -11.15 -19.34 11.46
N ILE A 118 -10.10 -18.79 10.88
CA ILE A 118 -9.07 -18.03 11.58
C ILE A 118 -9.31 -16.55 11.37
N ALA A 119 -9.47 -15.80 12.47
CA ALA A 119 -9.61 -14.36 12.45
C ALA A 119 -8.35 -13.70 12.99
N PHE A 120 -8.00 -12.56 12.40
CA PHE A 120 -6.87 -11.71 12.75
C PHE A 120 -7.41 -10.34 13.19
N ASP A 121 -6.88 -9.81 14.29
CA ASP A 121 -7.29 -8.52 14.85
C ASP A 121 -6.08 -7.65 15.16
N LYS A 122 -6.29 -6.33 15.20
CA LYS A 122 -5.27 -5.31 15.51
C LYS A 122 -4.08 -5.36 14.55
N ILE A 123 -4.29 -5.79 13.32
CA ILE A 123 -3.21 -5.93 12.32
C ILE A 123 -2.46 -4.60 12.14
N ASN A 124 -3.18 -3.48 12.10
CA ASN A 124 -2.66 -2.12 11.98
C ASN A 124 -1.79 -1.64 13.15
N THR A 125 -1.72 -2.39 14.26
CA THR A 125 -0.82 -2.08 15.39
C THR A 125 0.50 -2.86 15.34
N LEU A 126 0.68 -3.77 14.37
CA LEU A 126 1.92 -4.51 14.17
C LEU A 126 3.00 -3.59 13.57
N ASP A 127 4.26 -3.87 13.90
CA ASP A 127 5.40 -3.20 13.29
C ASP A 127 5.44 -3.49 11.77
N ARG A 128 5.41 -2.44 10.96
CA ARG A 128 5.32 -2.54 9.49
C ARG A 128 6.65 -2.90 8.82
N ASP A 129 7.75 -2.76 9.55
CA ASP A 129 9.11 -3.10 9.11
C ASP A 129 9.42 -4.58 9.36
N LYS A 130 8.56 -5.27 10.12
CA LYS A 130 8.64 -6.70 10.36
C LYS A 130 7.74 -7.50 9.43
N VAL A 131 8.12 -8.76 9.24
CA VAL A 131 7.28 -9.79 8.62
C VAL A 131 6.86 -10.76 9.73
N TYR A 132 5.56 -10.92 9.90
CA TYR A 132 4.99 -11.87 10.85
C TYR A 132 4.42 -13.06 10.10
N VAL A 133 4.64 -14.26 10.61
CA VAL A 133 4.15 -15.50 10.02
C VAL A 133 3.44 -16.30 11.10
N LEU A 134 2.24 -16.80 10.76
CA LEU A 134 1.50 -17.74 11.59
C LEU A 134 1.34 -19.06 10.82
N PRO A 135 2.19 -20.07 11.12
CA PRO A 135 1.97 -21.42 10.61
C PRO A 135 0.86 -22.10 11.42
N VAL A 136 -0.17 -22.61 10.73
CA VAL A 136 -1.22 -23.45 11.32
C VAL A 136 -1.13 -24.82 10.67
N SER A 137 -0.91 -25.85 11.48
CA SER A 137 -0.73 -27.23 11.02
C SER A 137 -1.84 -28.13 11.52
N ILE A 138 -2.12 -29.18 10.74
CA ILE A 138 -2.82 -30.35 11.25
C ILE A 138 -1.91 -31.05 12.27
N ILE A 139 -2.42 -31.25 13.48
CA ILE A 139 -1.80 -32.08 14.50
C ILE A 139 -2.32 -33.50 14.29
N PRO A 140 -1.47 -34.43 13.82
CA PRO A 140 -1.88 -35.79 13.56
C PRO A 140 -2.23 -36.46 14.90
N GLY A 141 -3.48 -36.89 15.03
CA GLY A 141 -3.85 -37.90 16.02
C GLY A 141 -3.40 -39.28 15.54
N ASN A 142 -4.34 -40.22 15.43
CA ASN A 142 -4.09 -41.55 14.86
C ASN A 142 -4.27 -41.61 13.32
N VAL A 143 -4.34 -40.46 12.67
CA VAL A 143 -4.67 -40.35 11.24
C VAL A 143 -3.42 -39.97 10.46
N ALA A 144 -3.19 -40.63 9.32
CA ALA A 144 -2.08 -40.29 8.44
C ALA A 144 -2.31 -38.92 7.78
N VAL A 145 -1.27 -38.07 7.76
CA VAL A 145 -1.34 -36.71 7.21
C VAL A 145 -0.40 -36.59 6.01
N LEU A 146 -0.84 -35.88 4.97
CA LEU A 146 0.00 -35.53 3.83
C LEU A 146 0.93 -34.39 4.22
N GLU A 147 2.18 -34.69 4.54
CA GLU A 147 3.15 -33.71 5.06
C GLU A 147 3.36 -32.49 4.15
N SER A 148 3.22 -32.64 2.83
CA SER A 148 3.35 -31.52 1.87
C SER A 148 2.17 -30.53 1.91
N GLN A 149 1.04 -30.90 2.51
CA GLN A 149 -0.18 -30.09 2.65
C GLN A 149 -0.68 -30.05 4.11
N LYS A 150 0.24 -30.26 5.06
CA LYS A 150 -0.07 -30.28 6.50
C LYS A 150 -0.24 -28.88 7.10
N THR A 151 0.39 -27.87 6.52
CA THR A 151 0.54 -26.54 7.08
C THR A 151 0.07 -25.47 6.10
N VAL A 152 -0.72 -24.52 6.60
CA VAL A 152 -1.00 -23.24 5.94
C VAL A 152 -0.22 -22.14 6.66
N TYR A 153 0.35 -21.22 5.89
CA TYR A 153 1.09 -20.07 6.41
C TYR A 153 0.30 -18.78 6.18
N TYR A 154 0.03 -18.03 7.24
CA TYR A 154 -0.51 -16.68 7.14
C TYR A 154 0.62 -15.67 7.32
N VAL A 155 0.87 -14.85 6.31
CA VAL A 155 1.99 -13.89 6.28
C VAL A 155 1.45 -12.48 6.35
N ILE A 156 1.79 -11.76 7.42
CA ILE A 156 1.47 -10.35 7.61
C ILE A 156 2.74 -9.54 7.37
N LYS A 157 2.72 -8.66 6.38
CA LYS A 157 3.84 -7.76 6.09
C LYS A 157 3.36 -6.35 5.78
N GLY A 158 4.16 -5.35 6.12
CA GLY A 158 3.88 -3.98 5.67
C GLY A 158 3.80 -3.92 4.15
N GLY A 159 2.72 -3.38 3.61
CA GLY A 159 2.61 -3.06 2.18
C GLY A 159 2.90 -1.59 1.90
N ALA A 160 2.95 -1.25 0.62
CA ALA A 160 2.92 0.14 0.19
C ALA A 160 1.65 0.82 0.72
N LEU A 161 1.81 2.00 1.30
CA LEU A 161 0.73 2.94 1.62
C LEU A 161 0.28 3.70 0.37
N ILE A 162 1.23 3.96 -0.54
CA ILE A 162 0.98 4.63 -1.81
C ILE A 162 1.61 3.76 -2.91
N ASP A 163 0.80 3.32 -3.85
CA ASP A 163 1.17 2.43 -4.96
C ASP A 163 1.05 3.10 -6.34
N VAL A 164 0.40 4.26 -6.40
CA VAL A 164 0.30 5.11 -7.59
C VAL A 164 0.29 6.58 -7.18
N VAL A 165 0.93 7.42 -8.00
CA VAL A 165 1.02 8.87 -7.78
C VAL A 165 0.76 9.63 -9.08
N ALA A 166 0.33 10.88 -8.96
CA ALA A 166 0.18 11.78 -10.10
C ALA A 166 1.55 12.34 -10.53
N ASP A 167 1.83 12.25 -11.83
CA ASP A 167 2.93 12.94 -12.50
C ASP A 167 2.37 14.24 -13.10
N ILE A 168 2.86 15.37 -12.59
CA ILE A 168 2.36 16.71 -12.92
C ILE A 168 3.31 17.52 -13.82
N GLU A 169 4.26 16.85 -14.46
CA GLU A 169 5.15 17.52 -15.41
C GLU A 169 4.36 18.13 -16.59
N ASN A 170 4.64 19.40 -16.90
CA ASN A 170 3.90 20.22 -17.87
C ASN A 170 2.38 20.31 -17.59
N ASN A 171 1.96 20.13 -16.33
CA ASN A 171 0.57 20.17 -15.92
C ASN A 171 0.43 20.96 -14.60
N ASN A 172 -0.81 21.22 -14.21
CA ASN A 172 -1.14 21.78 -12.91
C ASN A 172 -2.48 21.25 -12.43
N LEU A 173 -2.66 21.28 -11.11
CA LEU A 173 -3.91 20.96 -10.43
C LEU A 173 -4.45 22.26 -9.83
N HIS A 174 -5.73 22.52 -9.99
CA HIS A 174 -6.37 23.76 -9.53
C HIS A 174 -7.75 23.50 -8.96
N ILE A 175 -8.22 24.44 -8.15
CA ILE A 175 -9.58 24.40 -7.62
C ILE A 175 -10.45 25.27 -8.52
N ASP A 176 -11.41 24.64 -9.21
CA ASP A 176 -12.38 25.36 -10.04
C ASP A 176 -13.19 26.34 -9.19
N GLN A 177 -13.75 25.83 -8.09
CA GLN A 177 -14.48 26.59 -7.08
C GLN A 177 -14.27 25.95 -5.71
N TRP A 178 -13.81 26.73 -4.72
CA TRP A 178 -13.80 26.30 -3.33
C TRP A 178 -15.23 26.04 -2.86
N LYS A 179 -15.52 24.81 -2.39
CA LYS A 179 -16.83 24.46 -1.82
C LYS A 179 -16.97 24.99 -0.39
N THR A 180 -15.87 25.06 0.36
CA THR A 180 -15.83 25.58 1.73
C THR A 180 -14.77 26.67 1.92
N PRO A 181 -14.88 27.81 1.22
CA PRO A 181 -13.84 28.86 1.25
C PRO A 181 -13.59 29.43 2.66
N ALA A 182 -14.58 29.38 3.55
CA ALA A 182 -14.43 29.80 4.95
C ALA A 182 -13.41 28.95 5.73
N ALA A 183 -13.22 27.68 5.37
CA ALA A 183 -12.26 26.78 6.02
C ALA A 183 -10.80 27.12 5.69
N VAL A 184 -10.58 27.88 4.61
CA VAL A 184 -9.25 28.22 4.07
C VAL A 184 -9.00 29.73 3.96
N ASN A 185 -9.85 30.54 4.59
CA ASN A 185 -9.73 31.99 4.65
C ASN A 185 -9.53 32.46 6.09
N ASN A 186 -8.90 33.63 6.23
CA ASN A 186 -8.53 34.28 7.50
C ASN A 186 -7.71 33.36 8.41
N LEU A 187 -6.88 32.48 7.83
CA LEU A 187 -6.06 31.54 8.57
C LEU A 187 -4.94 32.27 9.28
N SER A 188 -5.03 32.37 10.62
CA SER A 188 -3.96 32.89 11.48
C SER A 188 -2.93 31.81 11.83
N LYS A 189 -3.25 30.53 11.60
CA LYS A 189 -2.33 29.39 11.67
C LYS A 189 -2.71 28.39 10.59
N PHE A 190 -1.72 27.77 9.96
CA PHE A 190 -1.96 26.67 9.02
C PHE A 190 -0.69 25.86 8.76
N THR A 191 -0.87 24.71 8.14
CA THR A 191 0.22 23.87 7.60
C THR A 191 -0.12 23.46 6.18
N LEU A 192 0.81 23.66 5.25
CA LEU A 192 0.75 23.10 3.89
C LEU A 192 1.74 21.94 3.81
N GLU A 193 1.33 20.81 3.25
CA GLU A 193 2.17 19.61 3.13
C GLU A 193 2.06 19.03 1.73
N ALA A 194 3.15 18.48 1.21
CA ALA A 194 3.18 17.68 -0.01
C ALA A 194 4.34 16.69 0.02
N LEU A 195 4.11 15.49 -0.49
CA LEU A 195 5.15 14.52 -0.81
C LEU A 195 5.52 14.68 -2.29
N VAL A 196 6.77 15.02 -2.58
CA VAL A 196 7.23 15.31 -3.95
C VAL A 196 8.39 14.40 -4.36
N ARG A 197 8.46 14.04 -5.65
CA ARG A 197 9.64 13.44 -6.27
C ARG A 197 10.00 14.22 -7.53
N VAL A 198 10.92 15.15 -7.39
CA VAL A 198 11.34 16.04 -8.49
C VAL A 198 12.38 15.34 -9.37
N ARG A 199 12.15 15.26 -10.68
CA ARG A 199 13.06 14.61 -11.63
C ARG A 199 14.28 15.46 -11.96
N ASN A 200 14.10 16.77 -12.10
CA ASN A 200 15.17 17.71 -12.45
C ASN A 200 14.83 19.13 -11.97
N TYR A 201 15.86 19.98 -11.91
CA TYR A 201 15.77 21.39 -11.53
C TYR A 201 16.30 22.27 -12.67
N ASP A 202 15.73 22.08 -13.86
CA ASP A 202 16.19 22.69 -15.13
C ASP A 202 15.62 24.10 -15.41
N ARG A 203 14.83 24.63 -14.47
CA ARG A 203 14.15 25.93 -14.57
C ARG A 203 14.35 26.74 -13.31
N MET A 204 14.17 28.05 -13.46
CA MET A 204 14.35 29.00 -12.36
C MET A 204 13.35 28.78 -11.22
N ILE A 205 12.09 28.48 -11.53
CA ILE A 205 11.03 28.27 -10.55
C ILE A 205 10.27 27.00 -10.89
N SER A 206 10.17 26.08 -9.93
CA SER A 206 9.25 24.95 -9.95
C SER A 206 8.21 25.10 -8.84
N THR A 207 6.93 25.14 -9.20
CA THR A 207 5.87 25.40 -8.22
C THR A 207 5.43 24.14 -7.50
N VAL A 208 5.43 24.14 -6.15
CA VAL A 208 4.86 23.04 -5.36
C VAL A 208 3.37 23.28 -5.18
N MET A 209 2.97 24.22 -4.32
CA MET A 209 1.57 24.56 -4.09
C MET A 209 1.40 25.94 -3.45
N GLY A 210 0.27 26.60 -3.69
CA GLY A 210 -0.12 27.86 -3.05
C GLY A 210 -0.69 28.89 -4.00
N ILE A 211 -0.61 30.16 -3.59
CA ILE A 211 -1.04 31.31 -4.40
C ILE A 211 0.13 32.29 -4.56
N GLU A 212 0.51 32.56 -5.81
CA GLU A 212 1.54 33.54 -6.17
C GLU A 212 1.24 34.90 -5.53
N GLY A 213 2.27 35.53 -4.95
CA GLY A 213 2.15 36.84 -4.32
C GLY A 213 1.34 36.87 -3.02
N ARG A 214 0.87 35.72 -2.50
CA ARG A 214 0.20 35.62 -1.19
C ARG A 214 0.95 34.69 -0.25
N PHE A 215 0.98 33.41 -0.59
CA PHE A 215 1.69 32.37 0.14
C PHE A 215 1.86 31.17 -0.80
N LEU A 216 3.06 31.03 -1.37
CA LEU A 216 3.40 30.03 -2.36
C LEU A 216 4.64 29.26 -1.93
N ILE A 217 4.55 27.93 -1.94
CA ILE A 217 5.72 27.06 -1.84
C ILE A 217 6.22 26.81 -3.26
N ARG A 218 7.46 27.20 -3.53
CA ARG A 218 8.16 26.94 -4.80
C ARG A 218 9.59 26.46 -4.54
N LEU A 219 10.22 25.95 -5.59
CA LEU A 219 11.63 25.57 -5.61
C LEU A 219 12.35 26.51 -6.58
N GLY A 220 13.41 27.16 -6.10
CA GLY A 220 14.15 28.13 -6.89
C GLY A 220 13.46 29.48 -7.09
N ASP A 221 14.28 30.47 -7.47
CA ASP A 221 13.93 31.80 -7.96
C ASP A 221 15.21 32.49 -8.49
N ALA A 222 15.09 33.69 -9.06
CA ALA A 222 16.24 34.54 -9.35
C ALA A 222 17.12 34.71 -8.10
N ASN A 223 18.41 34.35 -8.21
CA ASN A 223 19.40 34.34 -7.12
C ASN A 223 19.21 33.24 -6.05
N PHE A 224 18.37 32.24 -6.30
CA PHE A 224 18.21 31.06 -5.44
C PHE A 224 18.63 29.79 -6.19
N PRO A 225 19.19 28.78 -5.50
CA PRO A 225 19.39 27.46 -6.10
C PRO A 225 18.05 26.89 -6.60
N PRO A 226 17.97 26.34 -7.83
CA PRO A 226 16.72 25.88 -8.42
C PRO A 226 16.08 24.69 -7.66
N ASN A 227 16.87 24.01 -6.82
CA ASN A 227 16.46 22.89 -5.99
C ASN A 227 16.18 23.26 -4.52
N GLN A 228 16.17 24.54 -4.17
CA GLN A 228 15.91 24.98 -2.80
C GLN A 228 14.46 25.42 -2.62
N ILE A 229 13.82 25.01 -1.52
CA ILE A 229 12.50 25.51 -1.12
C ILE A 229 12.56 27.01 -0.83
N GLN A 230 11.57 27.75 -1.35
CA GLN A 230 11.27 29.12 -1.00
C GLN A 230 9.76 29.27 -0.82
N VAL A 231 9.36 29.82 0.33
CA VAL A 231 8.01 30.29 0.60
C VAL A 231 7.95 31.76 0.20
N ALA A 232 7.30 32.04 -0.93
CA ALA A 232 7.09 33.39 -1.43
C ALA A 232 5.77 33.95 -0.90
N THR A 233 5.82 35.12 -0.27
CA THR A 233 4.64 35.71 0.38
C THR A 233 4.49 37.19 0.06
N SER A 234 3.32 37.77 0.35
CA SER A 234 3.12 39.24 0.24
C SER A 234 3.95 40.06 1.22
N ALA A 235 4.59 39.44 2.22
CA ALA A 235 5.46 40.09 3.20
C ALA A 235 6.95 39.77 3.03
N GLY A 236 7.33 39.14 1.91
CA GLY A 236 8.70 38.73 1.62
C GLY A 236 8.87 37.22 1.49
N ASN A 237 10.08 36.81 1.10
CA ASN A 237 10.40 35.43 0.75
C ASN A 237 11.38 34.82 1.76
N ILE A 238 11.13 33.57 2.15
CA ILE A 238 11.97 32.84 3.11
C ILE A 238 12.09 31.36 2.71
N PRO A 239 13.12 30.63 3.14
CA PRO A 239 14.37 31.15 3.70
C PRO A 239 15.20 31.91 2.65
N GLY A 240 16.30 32.56 3.08
CA GLY A 240 17.31 33.08 2.16
C GLY A 240 18.05 31.97 1.39
N ALA A 241 18.68 32.34 0.27
CA ALA A 241 19.40 31.43 -0.61
C ALA A 241 20.59 30.75 0.11
N ASP A 242 20.72 29.45 -0.06
CA ASP A 242 21.75 28.60 0.54
C ASP A 242 21.93 27.33 -0.32
N ALA A 243 22.95 27.36 -1.18
CA ALA A 243 23.31 26.24 -2.03
C ALA A 243 23.99 25.08 -1.29
N ALA A 244 24.44 25.29 -0.04
CA ALA A 244 25.25 24.31 0.68
C ALA A 244 24.40 23.31 1.46
N THR A 245 23.28 23.74 2.06
CA THR A 245 22.55 22.90 3.03
C THR A 245 21.07 22.69 2.74
N LYS A 246 20.47 23.46 1.81
CA LYS A 246 19.01 23.47 1.60
C LYS A 246 18.55 22.92 0.26
N GLY A 247 19.47 22.39 -0.54
CA GLY A 247 19.15 21.75 -1.81
C GLY A 247 18.40 20.44 -1.60
N LEU A 248 17.32 20.24 -2.35
CA LEU A 248 16.59 18.99 -2.41
C LEU A 248 17.22 18.03 -3.45
N PRO A 249 17.20 16.72 -3.22
CA PRO A 249 17.68 15.73 -4.18
C PRO A 249 16.75 15.63 -5.41
N THR A 250 17.29 15.11 -6.51
CA THR A 250 16.51 14.65 -7.67
C THR A 250 16.16 13.18 -7.53
N ASN A 251 15.01 12.76 -8.08
CA ASN A 251 14.54 11.37 -8.15
C ASN A 251 14.42 10.67 -6.79
N GLN A 252 14.32 11.43 -5.70
CA GLN A 252 14.05 10.94 -4.35
C GLN A 252 12.77 11.58 -3.83
N TRP A 253 12.02 10.81 -3.05
CA TRP A 253 10.83 11.29 -2.37
C TRP A 253 11.23 12.18 -1.21
N VAL A 254 10.62 13.36 -1.14
CA VAL A 254 10.82 14.36 -0.09
C VAL A 254 9.47 14.79 0.43
N HIS A 255 9.27 14.72 1.75
CA HIS A 255 8.11 15.32 2.39
C HIS A 255 8.43 16.79 2.71
N ILE A 256 7.70 17.70 2.08
CA ILE A 256 7.79 19.14 2.32
C ILE A 256 6.59 19.55 3.17
N ALA A 257 6.84 20.18 4.31
CA ALA A 257 5.80 20.82 5.11
C ALA A 257 6.18 22.26 5.46
N VAL A 258 5.22 23.17 5.41
CA VAL A 258 5.40 24.57 5.79
C VAL A 258 4.31 24.95 6.78
N THR A 259 4.72 25.32 8.00
CA THR A 259 3.81 25.90 8.99
C THR A 259 3.88 27.42 8.95
N PHE A 260 2.74 28.05 9.16
CA PHE A 260 2.62 29.47 9.39
C PHE A 260 1.86 29.69 10.69
N ASN A 261 2.35 30.63 11.50
CA ASN A 261 1.65 31.12 12.66
C ASN A 261 1.77 32.65 12.72
N GLY A 262 0.64 33.33 12.50
CA GLY A 262 0.55 34.79 12.49
C GLY A 262 0.49 35.41 13.90
N VAL A 263 0.33 34.59 14.94
CA VAL A 263 0.39 35.02 16.35
C VAL A 263 1.85 35.07 16.82
N ASP A 264 2.63 34.04 16.54
CA ASP A 264 4.07 34.00 16.85
C ASP A 264 4.93 34.69 15.77
N ARG A 265 4.31 35.05 14.64
CA ARG A 265 4.92 35.71 13.48
C ARG A 265 6.02 34.87 12.83
N LYS A 266 5.83 33.55 12.75
CA LYS A 266 6.81 32.62 12.17
C LYS A 266 6.28 31.87 10.96
N ILE A 267 7.20 31.60 10.03
CA ILE A 267 7.06 30.56 9.01
C ILE A 267 8.19 29.57 9.21
N ARG A 268 7.85 28.27 9.24
CA ARG A 268 8.80 27.18 9.40
C ARG A 268 8.69 26.22 8.23
N VAL A 269 9.83 25.82 7.69
CA VAL A 269 9.95 24.85 6.61
C VAL A 269 10.55 23.57 7.17
N TYR A 270 9.87 22.45 6.92
CA TYR A 270 10.28 21.12 7.32
C TYR A 270 10.52 20.27 6.07
N VAL A 271 11.60 19.48 6.12
CA VAL A 271 11.97 18.52 5.08
C VAL A 271 12.16 17.17 5.75
N ASP A 272 11.44 16.16 5.28
CA ASP A 272 11.42 14.80 5.83
C ASP A 272 11.18 14.79 7.35
N GLY A 273 10.23 15.62 7.79
CA GLY A 273 9.83 15.74 9.20
C GLY A 273 10.80 16.53 10.08
N LYS A 274 11.91 17.07 9.54
CA LYS A 274 12.90 17.84 10.31
C LYS A 274 12.82 19.32 9.97
N LEU A 275 12.95 20.18 10.98
CA LEU A 275 13.01 21.63 10.77
C LEU A 275 14.26 21.99 9.94
N GLN A 276 14.06 22.55 8.75
CA GLN A 276 15.13 23.03 7.87
C GLN A 276 15.35 24.53 8.00
N SER A 277 14.28 25.31 8.15
CA SER A 277 14.37 26.78 8.19
C SER A 277 13.23 27.39 8.99
N GLU A 278 13.52 28.52 9.63
CA GLU A 278 12.54 29.36 10.33
C GLU A 278 12.86 30.83 10.03
N ALA A 279 11.83 31.64 9.82
CA ALA A 279 11.98 33.09 9.71
C ALA A 279 10.76 33.84 10.28
N ASN A 280 10.98 35.11 10.60
CA ASN A 280 9.91 36.02 11.01
C ASN A 280 9.11 36.48 9.78
N THR A 281 7.82 36.78 9.96
CA THR A 281 6.95 37.36 8.94
C THR A 281 6.06 38.46 9.51
N ASN A 282 5.70 39.43 8.66
CA ASN A 282 4.73 40.48 9.01
C ASN A 282 3.28 40.09 8.68
N LEU A 283 3.04 38.88 8.16
CA LEU A 283 1.70 38.36 7.92
C LEU A 283 0.99 38.00 9.22
N SER A 284 -0.29 38.35 9.32
CA SER A 284 -1.17 37.97 10.44
C SER A 284 -2.13 36.86 10.03
N THR A 285 -2.63 36.91 8.79
CA THR A 285 -3.59 35.94 8.25
C THR A 285 -3.35 35.74 6.76
N VAL A 286 -3.70 34.55 6.25
CA VAL A 286 -3.65 34.23 4.81
C VAL A 286 -5.03 33.74 4.33
N ASN A 287 -5.34 34.03 3.06
CA ASN A 287 -6.57 33.63 2.38
C ASN A 287 -6.23 32.78 1.16
N PHE A 288 -6.64 31.51 1.17
CA PHE A 288 -6.50 30.58 0.04
C PHE A 288 -7.79 30.38 -0.76
N GLY A 289 -8.95 30.75 -0.21
CA GLY A 289 -10.27 30.61 -0.82
C GLY A 289 -10.54 31.59 -1.96
N VAL A 290 -9.63 31.65 -2.93
CA VAL A 290 -9.71 32.45 -4.16
C VAL A 290 -9.93 31.52 -5.33
N ASN A 291 -10.91 31.86 -6.18
CA ASN A 291 -11.22 31.13 -7.39
C ASN A 291 -10.61 31.84 -8.62
N GLY A 292 -10.43 31.09 -9.72
CA GLY A 292 -9.96 31.63 -10.99
C GLY A 292 -8.44 31.62 -11.13
N GLN A 293 -7.93 32.42 -12.08
CA GLN A 293 -6.52 32.38 -12.52
C GLN A 293 -5.51 32.78 -11.44
N ASP A 294 -5.93 33.54 -10.44
CA ASP A 294 -5.13 33.95 -9.27
C ASP A 294 -5.40 33.05 -8.04
N GLY A 295 -6.02 31.90 -8.27
CA GLY A 295 -6.43 30.95 -7.24
C GLY A 295 -5.30 30.08 -6.71
N PHE A 296 -5.69 29.06 -5.94
CA PHE A 296 -4.76 28.06 -5.40
C PHE A 296 -4.42 27.02 -6.47
N TYR A 297 -3.13 26.83 -6.70
CA TYR A 297 -2.60 25.86 -7.66
C TYR A 297 -1.59 24.92 -7.00
N ILE A 298 -1.48 23.73 -7.58
CA ILE A 298 -0.36 22.80 -7.43
C ILE A 298 0.30 22.68 -8.81
N GLY A 299 1.62 22.84 -8.89
CA GLY A 299 2.33 22.76 -10.18
C GLY A 299 2.13 23.98 -11.10
N ARG A 300 1.60 25.11 -10.61
CA ARG A 300 1.54 26.38 -11.37
C ARG A 300 1.57 27.58 -10.43
N SER A 301 2.22 28.65 -10.88
CA SER A 301 2.14 29.99 -10.28
C SER A 301 1.79 31.02 -11.36
N TYR A 302 2.53 32.13 -11.48
CA TYR A 302 2.25 33.20 -12.46
C TYR A 302 2.16 32.72 -13.92
N ALA A 303 2.93 31.70 -14.30
CA ALA A 303 3.01 31.19 -15.66
C ALA A 303 3.03 29.65 -15.68
N ASP A 304 2.58 29.09 -16.81
CA ASP A 304 2.48 27.64 -17.02
C ASP A 304 3.84 26.93 -17.06
N ASP A 305 4.91 27.63 -17.43
CA ASP A 305 6.28 27.10 -17.54
C ASP A 305 6.97 26.93 -16.19
N ARG A 306 6.34 27.38 -15.08
CA ARG A 306 6.81 27.20 -13.70
C ARG A 306 6.30 25.91 -13.05
N PHE A 307 6.01 24.90 -13.87
CA PHE A 307 5.50 23.60 -13.41
C PHE A 307 6.55 22.83 -12.62
N LEU A 308 6.11 21.85 -11.83
CA LEU A 308 6.99 20.89 -11.17
C LEU A 308 7.25 19.71 -12.14
N ALA A 309 8.51 19.47 -12.50
CA ALA A 309 8.85 18.25 -13.26
C ALA A 309 9.01 17.07 -12.30
N GLY A 310 7.90 16.43 -11.95
CA GLY A 310 7.95 15.33 -11.00
C GLY A 310 6.58 14.78 -10.61
N ASP A 311 6.64 13.84 -9.68
CA ASP A 311 5.47 13.21 -9.09
C ASP A 311 5.09 13.91 -7.79
N ILE A 312 3.79 13.91 -7.47
CA ILE A 312 3.25 14.49 -6.23
C ILE A 312 2.22 13.56 -5.59
N SER A 313 2.17 13.56 -4.25
CA SER A 313 1.21 12.84 -3.44
C SER A 313 0.99 13.55 -2.11
N GLU A 314 -0.03 13.13 -1.37
CA GLU A 314 -0.27 13.56 0.02
C GLU A 314 -0.29 15.08 0.21
N CYS A 315 -0.91 15.80 -0.73
CA CYS A 315 -1.05 17.26 -0.67
C CYS A 315 -2.14 17.65 0.32
N ARG A 316 -1.82 18.52 1.27
CA ARG A 316 -2.72 18.85 2.39
C ARG A 316 -2.73 20.32 2.73
N ILE A 317 -3.87 20.78 3.22
CA ILE A 317 -4.01 22.04 3.93
C ILE A 317 -4.61 21.75 5.31
N TRP A 318 -3.92 22.17 6.35
CA TRP A 318 -4.38 22.17 7.73
C TRP A 318 -4.64 23.59 8.19
N ASN A 319 -5.74 23.86 8.89
CA ASN A 319 -6.00 25.17 9.51
C ASN A 319 -5.41 25.30 10.93
N ILE A 320 -4.44 24.44 11.24
CA ILE A 320 -3.66 24.43 12.47
C ILE A 320 -2.17 24.46 12.13
N GLU A 321 -1.37 24.97 13.05
CA GLU A 321 0.08 24.76 13.04
C GLU A 321 0.36 23.36 13.60
N ARG A 322 0.75 22.43 12.72
CA ARG A 322 1.17 21.09 13.14
C ARG A 322 2.56 21.15 13.76
N THR A 323 2.79 20.31 14.75
CA THR A 323 4.09 20.12 15.37
C THR A 323 5.02 19.32 14.47
N MET A 324 6.33 19.43 14.73
CA MET A 324 7.35 18.66 14.01
C MET A 324 7.10 17.15 14.10
N ASP A 325 6.71 16.65 15.29
CA ASP A 325 6.46 15.22 15.50
C ASP A 325 5.22 14.71 14.75
N GLU A 326 4.16 15.52 14.68
CA GLU A 326 2.97 15.22 13.87
C GLU A 326 3.31 15.16 12.37
N ILE A 327 4.10 16.12 11.88
CA ILE A 327 4.59 16.17 10.49
C ILE A 327 5.46 14.94 10.19
N ALA A 328 6.38 14.57 11.08
CA ALA A 328 7.31 13.48 10.88
C ALA A 328 6.65 12.09 10.93
N SER A 329 5.60 11.92 11.74
CA SER A 329 4.94 10.62 11.95
C SER A 329 3.95 10.23 10.86
N THR A 330 3.47 11.17 10.03
CA THR A 330 2.38 10.95 9.07
C THR A 330 2.63 11.46 7.65
N PRO A 331 3.82 11.26 7.04
CA PRO A 331 4.12 11.80 5.71
C PRO A 331 3.40 11.07 4.56
N TYR A 332 2.89 9.86 4.80
CA TYR A 332 2.31 9.00 3.75
C TYR A 332 0.79 8.80 3.84
N GLU A 333 0.20 9.06 5.01
CA GLU A 333 -1.25 8.95 5.21
C GLU A 333 -1.64 9.68 6.50
N VAL A 334 -2.83 10.29 6.52
CA VAL A 334 -3.52 10.78 7.72
C VAL A 334 -4.99 10.36 7.69
N ASP A 335 -5.64 10.38 8.84
CA ASP A 335 -7.10 10.25 8.91
C ASP A 335 -7.75 11.44 8.18
N PRO A 336 -8.56 11.22 7.13
CA PRO A 336 -9.26 12.30 6.44
C PRO A 336 -10.25 13.08 7.32
N ALA A 337 -10.64 12.54 8.47
CA ALA A 337 -11.47 13.20 9.48
C ALA A 337 -10.65 13.89 10.60
N ALA A 338 -9.31 13.91 10.49
CA ALA A 338 -8.45 14.52 11.50
C ALA A 338 -8.82 15.99 11.74
N GLN A 339 -8.86 16.38 13.02
CA GLN A 339 -9.20 17.74 13.39
C GLN A 339 -8.20 18.74 12.78
N GLY A 340 -8.75 19.73 12.09
CA GLY A 340 -8.00 20.80 11.46
C GLY A 340 -7.51 20.50 10.04
N LEU A 341 -7.73 19.30 9.51
CA LEU A 341 -7.49 19.00 8.09
C LEU A 341 -8.63 19.59 7.26
N VAL A 342 -8.32 20.54 6.37
CA VAL A 342 -9.34 21.27 5.59
C VAL A 342 -9.31 20.98 4.09
N ALA A 343 -8.22 20.40 3.59
CA ALA A 343 -8.15 19.78 2.27
C ALA A 343 -7.11 18.66 2.28
N TYR A 344 -7.42 17.53 1.64
CA TYR A 344 -6.51 16.39 1.55
C TYR A 344 -6.62 15.67 0.21
N TRP A 345 -5.60 15.87 -0.63
CA TRP A 345 -5.48 15.28 -1.96
C TRP A 345 -4.38 14.22 -1.94
N LYS A 346 -4.77 12.95 -1.98
CA LYS A 346 -3.82 11.83 -1.99
C LYS A 346 -3.04 11.73 -3.32
N CYS A 347 -3.63 12.21 -4.41
CA CYS A 347 -3.11 12.12 -5.77
C CYS A 347 -2.74 10.69 -6.16
N ASN A 348 -3.63 9.73 -5.89
CA ASN A 348 -3.43 8.30 -6.09
C ASN A 348 -4.61 7.62 -6.82
N GLU A 349 -5.39 8.38 -7.60
CA GLU A 349 -6.58 7.89 -8.29
C GLU A 349 -6.24 6.88 -9.41
N GLY A 350 -5.03 6.96 -9.97
CA GLY A 350 -4.53 6.04 -11.01
C GLY A 350 -5.18 6.20 -12.39
N SER A 351 -6.17 7.10 -12.52
CA SER A 351 -6.79 7.47 -13.79
C SER A 351 -7.56 8.79 -13.66
N GLY A 352 -7.91 9.39 -14.80
CA GLY A 352 -8.71 10.63 -14.85
C GLY A 352 -7.91 11.92 -14.58
N SER A 353 -8.64 13.02 -14.47
CA SER A 353 -8.11 14.39 -14.31
C SER A 353 -8.63 15.10 -13.07
N VAL A 354 -9.35 14.40 -12.19
CA VAL A 354 -9.87 14.97 -10.94
C VAL A 354 -9.18 14.28 -9.78
N ILE A 355 -8.60 15.05 -8.87
CA ILE A 355 -8.03 14.57 -7.61
C ILE A 355 -9.02 14.89 -6.50
N LYS A 356 -9.46 13.87 -5.77
CA LYS A 356 -10.51 14.06 -4.76
C LYS A 356 -9.94 14.67 -3.49
N ASP A 357 -10.69 15.60 -2.90
CA ASP A 357 -10.48 15.98 -1.51
C ASP A 357 -11.12 14.93 -0.61
N HIS A 358 -10.30 14.25 0.19
CA HIS A 358 -10.74 13.19 1.09
C HIS A 358 -11.37 13.73 2.39
N THR A 359 -11.31 15.04 2.64
CA THR A 359 -11.99 15.65 3.79
C THR A 359 -13.48 15.83 3.53
N VAL A 360 -14.23 16.16 4.57
CA VAL A 360 -15.66 16.52 4.48
C VAL A 360 -15.93 17.77 3.64
N ASN A 361 -14.89 18.54 3.31
CA ASN A 361 -15.02 19.80 2.58
C ASN A 361 -15.19 19.61 1.06
N GLY A 362 -14.68 18.51 0.50
CA GLY A 362 -14.85 18.17 -0.91
C GLY A 362 -14.25 19.19 -1.89
N ASN A 363 -13.18 19.90 -1.52
CA ASN A 363 -12.49 20.86 -2.40
C ASN A 363 -11.62 20.12 -3.44
N ASP A 364 -12.24 19.37 -4.35
CA ASP A 364 -11.55 18.59 -5.37
C ASP A 364 -10.65 19.46 -6.27
N LEU A 365 -9.54 18.90 -6.74
CA LEU A 365 -8.68 19.53 -7.75
C LEU A 365 -9.00 19.00 -9.14
N THR A 366 -8.90 19.88 -10.13
CA THR A 366 -8.97 19.55 -11.55
C THR A 366 -7.60 19.75 -12.19
N ALA A 367 -7.15 18.78 -12.98
CA ALA A 367 -5.93 18.89 -13.77
C ALA A 367 -6.18 19.68 -15.06
N LYS A 368 -5.23 20.52 -15.48
CA LYS A 368 -5.33 21.29 -16.74
C LYS A 368 -5.42 20.37 -17.96
N THR A 369 -4.66 19.28 -17.96
CA THR A 369 -4.68 18.24 -19.00
C THR A 369 -4.75 16.84 -18.37
N ALA A 370 -4.90 15.80 -19.19
CA ALA A 370 -4.89 14.41 -18.72
C ALA A 370 -3.64 14.13 -17.87
N LEU A 371 -3.84 13.55 -16.68
CA LEU A 371 -2.73 13.20 -15.80
C LEU A 371 -2.06 11.92 -16.25
N LYS A 372 -0.74 11.91 -16.10
CA LYS A 372 0.04 10.69 -16.12
C LYS A 372 0.11 10.14 -14.70
N TRP A 373 0.02 8.81 -14.59
CA TRP A 373 0.05 8.10 -13.32
C TRP A 373 1.29 7.21 -13.27
N THR A 374 2.05 7.33 -12.18
CA THR A 374 3.28 6.58 -11.97
C THR A 374 3.08 5.55 -10.88
N ALA A 375 3.29 4.27 -11.18
CA ALA A 375 3.29 3.22 -10.17
C ALA A 375 4.52 3.37 -9.25
N VAL A 376 4.30 3.24 -7.95
CA VAL A 376 5.33 3.37 -6.91
C VAL A 376 5.10 2.34 -5.79
N SER A 377 5.98 2.32 -4.79
CA SER A 377 5.79 1.56 -3.56
C SER A 377 6.36 2.38 -2.42
N LEU A 378 5.49 3.10 -1.68
CA LEU A 378 5.90 3.99 -0.60
C LEU A 378 5.37 3.55 0.77
N PRO A 379 6.16 3.67 1.85
CA PRO A 379 7.59 3.98 1.83
C PRO A 379 8.38 2.93 1.04
N ALA A 380 9.46 3.36 0.37
CA ALA A 380 10.36 2.43 -0.30
C ALA A 380 10.95 1.50 0.77
N LYS A 381 10.88 0.19 0.53
CA LYS A 381 11.38 -0.85 1.45
C LYS A 381 12.78 -1.30 1.05
#